data_AF-A0A7Y3H297-F1
#
_entry.id   AF-A0A7Y3H297-F1
#
_cell.length_a   1.000
_cell.length_b   1.000
_cell.length_c   1.000
_cell.angle_alpha   90.00
_cell.angle_beta   90.00
_cell.angle_gamma   90.00
#
_symmetry.space_group_name_H-M   'P 1'
#
loop_
_entity.id
_entity.type
_entity.pdbx_description
1 polymer ?
#
loop_
_entity_poly.entity_id
_entity_poly.type
_entity_poly.pdbx_seq_one_letter_code
_entity_poly.pdbx_strand_id
1 'polypeptide(L)'
;MRKYWPIDYDKIAVTGYSNGGNASWLFSKFQSSTISAAIPMASSYDVHELDGSVAVWQVPLYVIHGENDELFPVETTITWVDETRNAGSDVTLVVAPDLGHYTPCEYVPYLKDAAIWLKDTVWME
;
A
#
# COMPACT_ATOMS: atom_id res chain seq x y z
N MET A 1 -9.05 -15.44 12.34
CA MET A 1 -10.06 -14.38 12.12
C MET A 1 -11.44 -14.94 11.86
N ARG A 2 -11.66 -15.65 10.74
CA ARG A 2 -13.01 -16.02 10.26
C ARG A 2 -13.89 -16.80 11.25
N LYS A 3 -13.26 -17.64 12.08
CA LYS A 3 -13.97 -18.49 13.05
C LYS A 3 -14.43 -17.75 14.31
N TYR A 4 -13.84 -16.61 14.64
CA TYR A 4 -13.95 -16.01 15.97
C TYR A 4 -14.39 -14.54 15.99
N TRP A 5 -14.48 -13.89 14.83
CA TRP A 5 -14.82 -12.48 14.72
C TRP A 5 -15.84 -12.24 13.59
N PRO A 6 -16.84 -11.37 13.79
CA PRO A 6 -17.83 -11.02 12.77
C PRO A 6 -17.20 -10.07 11.75
N ILE A 7 -16.41 -10.62 10.83
CA ILE A 7 -15.69 -9.87 9.80
C ILE A 7 -16.45 -9.99 8.48
N ASP A 8 -16.67 -8.87 7.81
CA ASP A 8 -17.07 -8.85 6.41
C ASP A 8 -15.88 -9.24 5.54
N TYR A 9 -15.98 -10.37 4.85
CA TYR A 9 -14.86 -10.93 4.10
C TYR A 9 -14.57 -10.22 2.78
N ASP A 10 -15.51 -9.42 2.30
CA ASP A 10 -15.33 -8.59 1.11
C ASP A 10 -14.68 -7.25 1.47
N LYS A 11 -14.55 -6.94 2.78
CA LYS A 11 -14.01 -5.68 3.31
C LYS A 11 -12.77 -5.89 4.18
N ILE A 12 -11.74 -6.51 3.61
CA ILE A 12 -10.47 -6.79 4.29
C ILE A 12 -9.33 -6.02 3.63
N ALA A 13 -8.74 -5.05 4.33
CA ALA A 13 -7.53 -4.37 3.89
C ALA A 13 -6.29 -4.85 4.67
N VAL A 14 -5.13 -4.87 4.02
CA VAL A 14 -3.82 -5.07 4.68
C VAL A 14 -3.04 -3.76 4.70
N THR A 15 -2.38 -3.46 5.81
CA THR A 15 -1.53 -2.28 5.94
C THR A 15 -0.36 -2.56 6.87
N GLY A 16 0.69 -1.75 6.76
CA GLY A 16 1.84 -1.80 7.63
C GLY A 16 2.84 -0.71 7.29
N TYR A 17 3.75 -0.47 8.23
CA TYR A 17 4.76 0.57 8.16
C TYR A 17 6.17 -0.03 8.02
N SER A 18 7.04 0.57 7.21
CA SER A 18 8.42 0.10 7.01
C SER A 18 8.44 -1.35 6.53
N ASN A 19 9.08 -2.28 7.25
CA ASN A 19 9.00 -3.70 6.94
C ASN A 19 7.56 -4.23 6.85
N GLY A 20 6.63 -3.68 7.63
CA GLY A 20 5.20 -3.99 7.52
C GLY A 20 4.58 -3.46 6.22
N GLY A 21 5.10 -2.35 5.69
CA GLY A 21 4.72 -1.81 4.38
C GLY A 21 5.20 -2.71 3.26
N ASN A 22 6.46 -3.18 3.32
CA ASN A 22 6.99 -4.19 2.40
C ASN A 22 6.16 -5.47 2.44
N ALA A 23 5.78 -5.92 3.64
CA ALA A 23 4.90 -7.06 3.80
C ALA A 23 3.50 -6.80 3.22
N SER A 24 2.99 -5.57 3.26
CA SER A 24 1.69 -5.23 2.68
C SER A 24 1.69 -5.34 1.16
N TRP A 25 2.77 -4.89 0.48
CA TRP A 25 2.99 -5.13 -0.95
C TRP A 25 3.06 -6.62 -1.29
N LEU A 26 3.82 -7.38 -0.50
CA LEU A 26 3.98 -8.83 -0.69
C LEU A 26 2.64 -9.57 -0.52
N PHE A 27 1.92 -9.29 0.57
CA PHE A 27 0.65 -9.93 0.86
C PHE A 27 -0.40 -9.58 -0.19
N SER A 28 -0.46 -8.34 -0.67
CA SER A 28 -1.43 -7.96 -1.69
C SER A 28 -1.19 -8.64 -3.04
N LYS A 29 0.06 -8.98 -3.34
CA LYS A 29 0.40 -9.79 -4.52
C LYS A 29 -0.04 -11.25 -4.35
N PHE A 30 0.35 -11.89 -3.25
CA PHE A 30 0.20 -13.34 -3.08
C PHE A 30 -1.10 -13.78 -2.42
N GLN A 31 -1.83 -12.88 -1.76
CA GLN A 31 -3.07 -13.16 -1.03
C GLN A 31 -4.24 -12.30 -1.53
N SER A 32 -4.18 -11.85 -2.80
CA SER A 32 -5.19 -11.01 -3.45
C SER A 32 -6.62 -11.58 -3.42
N SER A 33 -6.79 -12.90 -3.30
CA SER A 33 -8.10 -13.54 -3.16
C SER A 33 -8.71 -13.46 -1.75
N THR A 34 -7.97 -12.92 -0.78
CA THR A 34 -8.38 -12.86 0.63
C THR A 34 -8.52 -11.45 1.18
N ILE A 35 -8.06 -10.45 0.43
CA ILE A 35 -8.10 -9.04 0.77
C ILE A 35 -8.72 -8.27 -0.38
N SER A 36 -9.28 -7.10 -0.09
CA SER A 36 -9.90 -6.20 -1.05
C SER A 36 -9.00 -5.02 -1.42
N ALA A 37 -7.98 -4.69 -0.63
CA ALA A 37 -7.08 -3.56 -0.85
C ALA A 37 -5.81 -3.66 0.02
N ALA A 38 -4.79 -2.87 -0.32
CA ALA A 38 -3.60 -2.71 0.52
C ALA A 38 -3.21 -1.24 0.72
N ILE A 39 -2.65 -0.93 1.89
CA ILE A 39 -2.13 0.40 2.24
C ILE A 39 -0.68 0.26 2.75
N PRO A 40 0.32 0.10 1.87
CA PRO A 40 1.73 0.08 2.26
C PRO A 40 2.21 1.47 2.68
N MET A 41 2.94 1.56 3.78
CA MET A 41 3.43 2.84 4.32
C MET A 41 4.95 2.84 4.55
N ALA A 42 5.60 3.96 4.21
CA ALA A 42 7.04 4.20 4.42
C ALA A 42 7.89 2.98 4.03
N SER A 43 7.68 2.47 2.81
CA SER A 43 8.13 1.14 2.39
C SER A 43 9.09 1.22 1.20
N SER A 44 9.86 0.16 0.98
CA SER A 44 10.70 -0.03 -0.20
C SER A 44 10.53 -1.47 -0.68
N TYR A 45 9.65 -1.65 -1.67
CA TYR A 45 9.32 -2.94 -2.25
C TYR A 45 9.56 -2.92 -3.76
N ASP A 46 10.50 -3.74 -4.23
CA ASP A 46 10.79 -3.90 -5.64
C ASP A 46 9.61 -4.57 -6.37
N VAL A 47 9.09 -3.89 -7.38
CA VAL A 47 7.89 -4.29 -8.12
C VAL A 47 8.20 -5.22 -9.30
N HIS A 48 9.46 -5.51 -9.56
CA HIS A 48 9.89 -6.35 -10.68
C HIS A 48 9.84 -7.85 -10.34
N GLU A 49 9.48 -8.65 -11.34
CA GLU A 49 9.56 -10.10 -11.32
C GLU A 49 10.97 -10.58 -11.69
N LEU A 50 11.22 -11.88 -11.52
CA LEU A 50 12.52 -12.50 -11.86
C LEU A 50 12.90 -12.38 -13.34
N ASP A 51 11.92 -12.22 -14.23
CA ASP A 51 12.14 -12.00 -15.66
C ASP A 51 12.30 -10.52 -16.05
N GLY A 52 12.27 -9.62 -15.07
CA GLY A 52 12.39 -8.17 -15.25
C GLY A 52 11.09 -7.47 -15.65
N SER A 53 9.96 -8.19 -15.78
CA SER A 53 8.66 -7.56 -15.96
C SER A 53 8.16 -6.92 -14.67
N VAL A 54 7.27 -5.91 -14.77
CA VAL A 54 6.63 -5.30 -13.60
C VAL A 54 5.41 -6.13 -13.21
N ALA A 55 5.30 -6.46 -11.93
CA ALA A 55 4.16 -7.21 -11.40
C ALA A 55 2.85 -6.42 -11.51
N VAL A 56 1.73 -7.14 -11.66
CA VAL A 56 0.38 -6.55 -11.71
C VAL A 56 -0.42 -6.98 -10.49
N TRP A 57 -0.86 -6.00 -9.70
CA TRP A 57 -1.70 -6.23 -8.53
C TRP A 57 -3.18 -6.33 -8.93
N GLN A 58 -3.85 -7.34 -8.38
CA GLN A 58 -5.28 -7.61 -8.64
C GLN A 58 -6.22 -6.92 -7.65
N VAL A 59 -5.66 -6.20 -6.68
CA VAL A 59 -6.38 -5.41 -5.69
C VAL A 59 -5.83 -3.99 -5.70
N PRO A 60 -6.67 -2.99 -5.44
CA PRO A 60 -6.22 -1.60 -5.41
C PRO A 60 -5.22 -1.34 -4.27
N LEU A 61 -4.27 -0.46 -4.54
CA LEU A 61 -3.18 -0.09 -3.64
C LEU A 61 -3.24 1.40 -3.31
N TYR A 62 -3.09 1.75 -2.04
CA TYR A 62 -2.98 3.13 -1.56
C TYR A 62 -1.66 3.31 -0.82
N VAL A 63 -0.63 3.73 -1.55
CA VAL A 63 0.75 3.83 -1.07
C VAL A 63 0.96 5.17 -0.39
N ILE A 64 1.50 5.17 0.83
CA ILE A 64 1.79 6.39 1.58
C ILE A 64 3.30 6.43 1.88
N HIS A 65 3.98 7.51 1.50
CA HIS A 65 5.42 7.62 1.69
C HIS A 65 5.84 9.01 2.13
N GLY A 66 6.83 9.12 3.01
CA GLY A 66 7.37 10.40 3.44
C GLY A 66 8.25 11.02 2.37
N GLU A 67 8.12 12.33 2.16
CA GLU A 67 8.98 13.08 1.23
C GLU A 67 10.46 13.02 1.64
N ASN A 68 10.74 13.08 2.95
CA ASN A 68 12.09 13.15 3.51
C ASN A 68 12.52 11.82 4.17
N ASP A 69 11.96 10.68 3.73
CA ASP A 69 12.30 9.37 4.29
C ASP A 69 13.82 9.08 4.14
N GLU A 70 14.51 8.98 5.28
CA GLU A 70 15.97 8.89 5.34
C GLU A 70 16.50 7.51 4.94
N LEU A 71 15.63 6.49 4.90
CA LEU A 71 16.01 5.12 4.59
C LEU A 71 15.61 4.73 3.17
N PHE A 72 14.46 5.20 2.72
CA PHE A 72 13.83 4.84 1.46
C PHE A 72 13.51 6.12 0.67
N PRO A 73 14.40 6.53 -0.26
CA PRO A 73 14.19 7.75 -1.04
C PRO A 73 12.82 7.75 -1.74
N VAL A 74 12.10 8.86 -1.62
CA VAL A 74 10.73 8.99 -2.16
C VAL A 74 10.71 8.81 -3.68
N GLU A 75 11.78 9.18 -4.37
CA GLU A 75 11.91 9.05 -5.83
C GLU A 75 11.86 7.59 -6.29
N THR A 76 12.43 6.67 -5.49
CA THR A 76 12.34 5.22 -5.76
C THR A 76 10.90 4.75 -5.65
N THR A 77 10.20 5.16 -4.58
CA THR A 77 8.77 4.84 -4.40
C THR A 77 7.91 5.41 -5.53
N ILE A 78 8.14 6.65 -5.94
CA ILE A 78 7.44 7.28 -7.07
C ILE A 78 7.65 6.45 -8.35
N THR A 79 8.91 6.10 -8.65
CA THR A 79 9.27 5.31 -9.83
C THR A 79 8.54 3.97 -9.86
N TRP A 80 8.60 3.21 -8.77
CA TRP A 80 7.95 1.90 -8.69
C TRP A 80 6.42 1.97 -8.72
N VAL A 81 5.82 3.01 -8.13
CA VAL A 81 4.36 3.21 -8.24
C VAL A 81 3.97 3.56 -9.67
N ASP A 82 4.73 4.40 -10.36
CA ASP A 82 4.44 4.76 -11.74
C ASP A 82 4.60 3.55 -12.68
N GLU A 83 5.64 2.74 -12.49
CA GLU A 83 5.81 1.46 -13.18
C GLU A 83 4.63 0.51 -12.93
N THR A 84 4.22 0.38 -11.66
CA THR A 84 3.08 -0.46 -11.25
C THR A 84 1.76 0.02 -11.89
N ARG A 85 1.55 1.33 -11.97
CA ARG A 85 0.39 1.94 -12.66
C ARG A 85 0.44 1.68 -14.17
N ASN A 86 1.61 1.85 -14.78
CA ASN A 86 1.81 1.63 -16.22
C ASN A 86 1.64 0.14 -16.60
N ALA A 87 1.92 -0.78 -15.69
CA ALA A 87 1.66 -2.21 -15.86
C ALA A 87 0.16 -2.57 -15.75
N GLY A 88 -0.70 -1.63 -15.36
CA GLY A 88 -2.16 -1.79 -15.32
C GLY A 88 -2.75 -2.03 -13.94
N SER A 89 -1.98 -1.87 -12.87
CA SER A 89 -2.52 -1.95 -11.50
C SER A 89 -3.24 -0.66 -11.10
N ASP A 90 -4.29 -0.78 -10.28
CA ASP A 90 -4.91 0.38 -9.61
C ASP A 90 -4.06 0.79 -8.40
N VAL A 91 -3.29 1.86 -8.53
CA VAL A 91 -2.41 2.36 -7.48
C VAL A 91 -2.47 3.89 -7.34
N THR A 92 -2.78 4.32 -6.12
CA THR A 92 -2.70 5.70 -5.66
C THR A 92 -1.42 5.88 -4.84
N LEU A 93 -0.69 6.98 -5.07
CA LEU A 93 0.43 7.40 -4.23
C LEU A 93 0.07 8.69 -3.50
N VAL A 94 0.34 8.71 -2.20
CA VAL A 94 0.33 9.91 -1.37
C VAL A 94 1.73 10.14 -0.81
N VAL A 95 2.32 11.26 -1.19
CA VAL A 95 3.58 11.73 -0.60
C VAL A 95 3.23 12.65 0.57
N ALA A 96 3.72 12.30 1.75
CA ALA A 96 3.55 13.07 2.97
C ALA A 96 4.67 14.12 3.08
N PRO A 97 4.37 15.41 2.87
CA PRO A 97 5.38 16.47 2.90
C PRO A 97 6.10 16.50 4.23
N ASP A 98 7.39 16.81 4.16
CA ASP A 98 8.31 16.97 5.30
C ASP A 98 8.53 15.74 6.20
N LEU A 99 7.81 14.63 6.01
CA LEU A 99 7.90 13.46 6.88
C LEU A 99 9.10 12.57 6.55
N GLY A 100 9.77 12.11 7.61
CA GLY A 100 10.85 11.12 7.56
C GLY A 100 10.39 9.69 7.88
N HIS A 101 11.33 8.76 7.96
CA HIS A 101 11.13 7.35 8.24
C HIS A 101 10.88 7.06 9.72
N TYR A 102 11.46 7.86 10.61
CA TYR A 102 11.44 7.58 12.05
C TYR A 102 10.27 8.23 12.80
N THR A 103 9.30 8.77 12.07
CA THR A 103 8.14 9.51 12.60
C THR A 103 6.82 8.81 12.29
N PRO A 104 6.62 7.52 12.64
CA PRO A 104 5.44 6.75 12.23
C PRO A 104 4.11 7.34 12.74
N CYS A 105 4.13 8.02 13.89
CA CYS A 105 2.93 8.65 14.44
C CYS A 105 2.42 9.80 13.57
N GLU A 106 3.30 10.48 12.83
CA GLU A 106 2.94 11.60 11.96
C GLU A 106 2.22 11.15 10.68
N TYR A 107 2.26 9.84 10.36
CA TYR A 107 1.54 9.28 9.21
C TYR A 107 0.04 9.02 9.50
N VAL A 108 -0.40 9.16 10.75
CA VAL A 108 -1.79 8.87 11.16
C VAL A 108 -2.84 9.63 10.34
N PRO A 109 -2.70 10.93 10.02
CA PRO A 109 -3.65 11.63 9.16
C PRO A 109 -3.78 10.97 7.78
N TYR A 110 -2.67 10.62 7.13
CA TYR A 110 -2.66 9.97 5.82
C TYR A 110 -3.29 8.57 5.86
N LEU A 111 -3.08 7.81 6.94
CA LEU A 111 -3.74 6.51 7.13
C LEU A 111 -5.25 6.67 7.35
N LYS A 112 -5.70 7.75 8.00
CA LYS A 112 -7.14 8.05 8.12
C LYS A 112 -7.75 8.37 6.76
N ASP A 113 -7.04 9.09 5.89
CA ASP A 113 -7.51 9.37 4.53
C ASP A 113 -7.60 8.09 3.70
N ALA A 114 -6.63 7.18 3.83
CA ALA A 114 -6.71 5.85 3.22
C ALA A 114 -7.90 5.04 3.77
N ALA A 115 -8.23 5.16 5.06
CA ALA A 115 -9.41 4.51 5.62
C ALA A 115 -10.73 5.12 5.10
N ILE A 116 -10.74 6.41 4.74
CA ILE A 116 -11.87 7.04 4.05
C ILE A 116 -11.97 6.50 2.63
N TRP A 117 -10.87 6.46 1.89
CA TRP A 117 -10.79 5.87 0.55
C TRP A 117 -11.30 4.41 0.50
N LEU A 118 -10.97 3.60 1.51
CA LEU A 118 -11.51 2.24 1.60
C LEU A 118 -13.05 2.24 1.62
N LYS A 119 -13.67 3.07 2.47
CA LYS A 119 -15.13 3.11 2.61
C LYS A 119 -15.82 3.73 1.39
N ASP A 120 -15.24 4.79 0.86
CA ASP A 120 -15.88 5.66 -0.12
C ASP A 120 -15.56 5.26 -1.56
N THR A 121 -14.62 4.34 -1.78
CA THR A 121 -14.22 3.89 -3.12
C THR A 121 -14.19 2.37 -3.22
N VAL A 122 -13.46 1.67 -2.34
CA VAL A 122 -13.22 0.22 -2.48
C VAL A 122 -14.42 -0.60 -1.99
N TRP A 123 -15.04 -0.19 -0.88
CA TRP A 123 -16.12 -0.90 -0.20
C TRP A 123 -17.49 -0.26 -0.41
N MET A 124 -17.60 0.60 -1.41
CA MET A 124 -18.88 1.16 -1.84
C MET A 124 -19.79 0.01 -2.31
N GLU A 125 -21.05 0.06 -1.86
CA GLU A 125 -22.09 -0.90 -2.26
C GLU A 125 -22.68 -0.60 -3.65
#